data_AF-A0A1M3P1I5-F1
#
_entry.id   AF-A0A1M3P1I5-F1
#
_cell.length_a   1.000
_cell.length_b   1.000
_cell.length_c   1.000
_cell.angle_alpha   90.00
_cell.angle_beta   90.00
_cell.angle_gamma   90.00
#
_symmetry.space_group_name_H-M   'P 1'
#
loop_
_entity.id
_entity.type
_entity.pdbx_description
1 polymer ?
#
loop_
_entity_poly.entity_id
_entity_poly.type
_entity_poly.pdbx_seq_one_letter_code
_entity_poly.pdbx_strand_id
1 'polypeptide(L)'
;MKKFFFAVVLAVLPIIAIAADKSPNGVYRPSLSTNARSYLRDFPLNKVPADEIVQYVGAPDKSYSLSGKDYITYDIEPKGGKGIIEYTFVVKDGLVVEVTYLNSGNFFGVTQRESALALQKK
;
A
#
# COMPACT_ATOMS: atom_id res chain seq x y z
N MET A 1 -23.36 44.37 -36.40
CA MET A 1 -23.62 42.93 -36.54
C MET A 1 -22.38 42.16 -36.14
N LYS A 2 -22.54 41.23 -35.19
CA LYS A 2 -21.81 39.95 -35.02
C LYS A 2 -20.27 40.00 -34.93
N LYS A 3 -19.59 39.37 -33.97
CA LYS A 3 -19.91 38.60 -32.76
C LYS A 3 -18.56 37.96 -32.34
N PHE A 4 -18.31 37.86 -31.03
CA PHE A 4 -17.43 36.87 -30.39
C PHE A 4 -15.93 36.88 -30.71
N PHE A 5 -15.20 37.76 -30.03
CA PHE A 5 -13.85 37.44 -29.55
C PHE A 5 -13.97 36.86 -28.13
N PHE A 6 -13.09 35.91 -27.79
CA PHE A 6 -12.99 35.14 -26.52
C PHE A 6 -13.80 33.85 -26.43
N ALA A 7 -13.48 32.89 -27.29
CA ALA A 7 -13.42 31.50 -26.85
C ALA A 7 -12.02 31.28 -26.25
N VAL A 8 -11.85 31.56 -24.95
CA VAL A 8 -10.70 31.04 -24.20
C VAL A 8 -10.87 29.53 -24.20
N VAL A 9 -10.06 28.89 -25.05
CA VAL A 9 -9.87 27.46 -25.10
C VAL A 9 -9.36 27.04 -23.72
N LEU A 10 -10.27 26.63 -22.85
CA LEU A 10 -9.96 25.87 -21.65
C LEU A 10 -9.55 24.47 -22.12
N ALA A 11 -8.34 24.37 -22.69
CA ALA A 11 -7.67 23.11 -22.91
C ALA A 11 -7.23 22.60 -21.53
N VAL A 12 -8.19 22.02 -20.81
CA VAL A 12 -7.91 21.09 -19.72
C VAL A 12 -7.25 19.89 -20.41
N LEU A 13 -5.93 19.93 -20.52
CA LEU A 13 -5.15 18.75 -20.86
C LEU A 13 -5.50 17.70 -19.82
N PRO A 14 -6.09 16.54 -20.21
CA PRO A 14 -6.04 15.40 -19.32
C PRO A 14 -4.57 15.04 -19.25
N ILE A 15 -3.90 15.40 -18.15
CA ILE A 15 -2.65 14.75 -17.79
C ILE A 15 -3.06 13.30 -17.63
N ILE A 16 -2.80 12.50 -18.68
CA ILE A 16 -2.83 11.06 -18.61
C ILE A 16 -1.72 10.74 -17.61
N ALA A 17 -2.08 10.71 -16.33
CA ALA A 17 -1.24 10.15 -15.29
C ALA A 17 -1.10 8.68 -15.68
N ILE A 18 -0.05 8.38 -16.43
CA ILE A 18 0.47 7.03 -16.51
C ILE A 18 0.79 6.73 -15.06
N ALA A 19 -0.10 5.99 -14.40
CA ALA A 19 0.10 5.56 -13.03
C ALA A 19 1.35 4.69 -13.08
N ALA A 20 2.51 5.31 -12.82
CA ALA A 20 3.72 4.57 -12.65
C ALA A 20 3.46 3.65 -11.45
N ASP A 21 3.69 2.35 -11.64
CA ASP A 21 3.49 1.35 -10.58
C ASP A 21 4.34 1.67 -9.34
N LYS A 22 5.33 2.57 -9.47
CA LYS A 22 6.22 3.02 -8.42
C LYS A 22 6.36 4.54 -8.42
N SER A 23 6.54 5.10 -7.23
CA SER A 23 6.91 6.50 -7.04
C SER A 23 8.36 6.80 -7.46
N PRO A 24 8.77 8.08 -7.51
CA PRO A 24 10.18 8.46 -7.69
C PRO A 24 11.12 7.89 -6.63
N ASN A 25 10.64 7.68 -5.39
CA ASN A 25 11.39 6.99 -4.35
C ASN A 25 11.17 5.46 -4.36
N GLY A 26 10.55 4.89 -5.38
CA GLY A 26 10.35 3.45 -5.52
C GLY A 26 9.24 2.88 -4.62
N VAL A 27 8.35 3.71 -4.06
CA VAL A 27 7.18 3.31 -3.27
C VAL A 27 6.14 2.68 -4.17
N TYR A 28 5.57 1.55 -3.75
CA TYR A 28 4.45 0.88 -4.42
C TYR A 28 3.61 0.10 -3.43
N ARG A 29 2.33 -0.15 -3.75
CA ARG A 29 1.47 -1.00 -2.92
C ARG A 29 2.02 -2.43 -2.89
N PRO A 30 2.39 -2.96 -1.71
CA PRO A 30 2.79 -4.36 -1.60
C PRO A 30 1.59 -5.28 -1.89
N SER A 31 1.87 -6.48 -2.36
CA SER A 31 0.87 -7.51 -2.64
C SER A 31 1.23 -8.81 -1.93
N LEU A 32 0.38 -9.83 -2.05
CA LEU A 32 0.64 -11.16 -1.50
C LEU A 32 1.92 -11.83 -2.03
N SER A 33 2.40 -11.44 -3.22
CA SER A 33 3.64 -11.95 -3.81
C SER A 33 4.86 -11.10 -3.46
N THR A 34 4.69 -9.96 -2.79
CA THR A 34 5.79 -9.10 -2.38
C THR A 34 6.60 -9.78 -1.29
N ASN A 35 7.90 -9.96 -1.54
CA ASN A 35 8.82 -10.44 -0.50
C ASN A 35 9.03 -9.33 0.54
N ALA A 36 8.48 -9.54 1.74
CA ALA A 36 8.51 -8.56 2.82
C ALA A 36 9.94 -8.15 3.20
N ARG A 37 10.88 -9.11 3.24
CA ARG A 37 12.26 -8.84 3.66
C ARG A 37 12.99 -7.90 2.69
N SER A 38 12.87 -8.12 1.39
CA SER A 38 13.45 -7.21 0.40
C SER A 38 12.71 -5.88 0.39
N TYR A 39 11.37 -5.89 0.49
CA TYR A 39 10.56 -4.67 0.50
C TYR A 39 10.98 -3.72 1.63
N LEU A 40 11.10 -4.23 2.86
CA LEU A 40 11.51 -3.42 4.01
C LEU A 40 12.97 -2.98 3.94
N ARG A 41 13.87 -3.86 3.46
CA ARG A 41 15.30 -3.54 3.33
C ARG A 41 15.55 -2.41 2.34
N ASP A 42 14.83 -2.43 1.23
CA ASP A 42 15.05 -1.50 0.11
C ASP A 42 14.21 -0.21 0.25
N PHE A 43 13.37 -0.11 1.30
CA PHE A 43 12.50 1.04 1.52
C PHE A 43 13.32 2.29 1.93
N PRO A 44 13.15 3.45 1.25
CA PRO A 44 13.95 4.65 1.52
C PRO A 44 13.40 5.48 2.68
N LEU A 45 13.70 5.04 3.92
CA LEU A 45 13.37 5.77 5.15
C LEU A 45 13.94 7.19 5.15
N ASN A 46 13.22 8.11 5.81
CA ASN A 46 13.53 9.54 5.94
C ASN A 46 13.59 10.31 4.60
N LYS A 47 13.05 9.74 3.51
CA LYS A 47 12.96 10.38 2.19
C LYS A 47 11.53 10.43 1.66
N VAL A 48 10.75 9.40 1.95
CA VAL A 48 9.38 9.25 1.47
C VAL A 48 8.44 10.09 2.34
N PRO A 49 7.70 11.04 1.76
CA PRO A 49 6.67 11.78 2.47
C PRO A 49 5.35 11.00 2.55
N ALA A 50 4.51 11.35 3.52
CA ALA A 50 3.27 10.62 3.79
C ALA A 50 2.25 10.67 2.64
N ASP A 51 2.21 11.78 1.89
CA ASP A 51 1.36 11.94 0.71
C ASP A 51 1.76 10.97 -0.42
N GLU A 52 3.06 10.72 -0.60
CA GLU A 52 3.56 9.73 -1.55
C GLU A 52 3.12 8.31 -1.18
N ILE A 53 3.09 7.97 0.11
CA ILE A 53 2.51 6.69 0.57
C ILE A 53 1.05 6.59 0.16
N VAL A 54 0.23 7.60 0.46
CA VAL A 54 -1.20 7.58 0.12
C VAL A 54 -1.43 7.54 -1.40
N GLN A 55 -0.60 8.25 -2.17
CA GLN A 55 -0.71 8.29 -3.62
C GLN A 55 -0.39 6.95 -4.30
N TYR A 56 0.66 6.25 -3.86
CA TYR A 56 1.17 5.06 -4.55
C TYR A 56 0.79 3.73 -3.88
N VAL A 57 0.54 3.74 -2.56
CA VAL A 57 0.02 2.58 -1.83
C VAL A 57 -1.51 2.61 -1.82
N GLY A 58 -2.12 3.79 -1.85
CA GLY A 58 -3.57 4.00 -1.84
C GLY A 58 -4.10 4.48 -0.50
N ALA A 59 -5.42 4.49 -0.35
CA ALA A 59 -6.06 4.83 0.93
C ALA A 59 -5.69 3.80 2.01
N PRO A 60 -5.33 4.25 3.23
CA PRO A 60 -4.99 3.34 4.32
C PRO A 60 -6.23 2.65 4.89
N ASP A 61 -6.04 1.41 5.32
CA ASP A 61 -7.08 0.61 5.96
C ASP A 61 -7.25 1.03 7.43
N LYS A 62 -6.15 1.37 8.09
CA LYS A 62 -6.14 1.93 9.46
C LYS A 62 -5.20 3.12 9.53
N SER A 63 -5.58 4.14 10.28
CA SER A 63 -4.73 5.30 10.58
C SER A 63 -4.87 5.69 12.03
N TYR A 64 -3.74 5.99 12.67
CA TYR A 64 -3.70 6.37 14.08
C TYR A 64 -2.55 7.34 14.32
N SER A 65 -2.73 8.31 15.22
CA SER A 65 -1.70 9.29 15.58
C SER A 65 -1.40 9.20 17.07
N LEU A 66 -0.12 9.03 17.43
CA LEU A 66 0.32 8.93 18.81
C LEU A 66 1.74 9.49 18.99
N SER A 67 1.91 10.32 20.02
CA SER A 67 3.22 10.86 20.42
C SER A 67 3.98 11.55 19.28
N GLY A 68 3.26 12.33 18.46
CA GLY A 68 3.84 13.06 17.33
C GLY A 68 4.27 12.17 16.16
N LYS A 69 3.76 10.94 16.09
CA LYS A 69 3.91 10.03 14.96
C LYS A 69 2.55 9.66 14.41
N ASP A 70 2.47 9.52 13.09
CA ASP A 70 1.30 8.98 12.40
C ASP A 70 1.60 7.55 11.94
N TYR A 71 0.65 6.65 12.13
CA TYR A 71 0.74 5.24 11.79
C TYR A 71 -0.27 4.98 10.69
N ILE A 72 0.22 4.70 9.48
CA ILE A 72 -0.58 4.47 8.28
C ILE A 72 -0.47 2.99 7.95
N THR A 73 -1.55 2.23 8.13
CA THR A 73 -1.52 0.77 7.98
C THR A 73 -2.34 0.30 6.80
N TYR A 74 -1.78 -0.67 6.09
CA TYR A 74 -2.37 -1.32 4.93
C TYR A 74 -2.49 -2.81 5.16
N ASP A 75 -3.69 -3.32 4.93
CA ASP A 75 -4.03 -4.73 5.08
C ASP A 75 -4.04 -5.38 3.69
N ILE A 76 -3.28 -6.46 3.55
CA ILE A 76 -3.18 -7.26 2.34
C ILE A 76 -3.88 -8.59 2.60
N GLU A 77 -5.15 -8.66 2.24
CA GLU A 77 -5.98 -9.85 2.44
C GLU A 77 -5.95 -10.79 1.22
N PRO A 78 -5.85 -12.12 1.43
CA PRO A 78 -6.07 -13.10 0.37
C PRO A 78 -7.56 -13.23 0.02
N LYS A 79 -7.88 -13.28 -1.28
CA LYS A 79 -9.25 -13.40 -1.85
C LYS A 79 -10.10 -14.59 -1.35
N GLY A 80 -9.59 -15.47 -0.50
CA GLY A 80 -10.32 -16.61 0.05
C GLY A 80 -9.67 -17.27 1.27
N GLY A 81 -8.77 -16.56 1.99
CA GLY A 81 -8.01 -17.11 3.10
C GLY A 81 -8.39 -16.50 4.45
N LYS A 82 -7.87 -17.10 5.54
CA LYS A 82 -7.92 -16.53 6.90
C LYS A 82 -6.53 -16.03 7.28
N GLY A 83 -6.38 -14.72 7.46
CA GLY A 83 -5.12 -14.08 7.82
C GLY A 83 -4.97 -12.70 7.18
N ILE A 84 -4.26 -11.81 7.88
CA ILE A 84 -4.01 -10.44 7.44
C ILE A 84 -2.50 -10.23 7.44
N ILE A 85 -1.97 -9.78 6.29
CA ILE A 85 -0.64 -9.21 6.20
C ILE A 85 -0.79 -7.70 6.35
N GLU A 86 -0.14 -7.11 7.34
CA GLU A 86 -0.20 -5.68 7.59
C GLU A 86 1.17 -5.05 7.28
N TYR A 87 1.15 -3.91 6.60
CA TYR A 87 2.29 -3.01 6.48
C TYR A 87 1.92 -1.69 7.15
N THR A 88 2.66 -1.27 8.19
CA THR A 88 2.45 0.01 8.84
C THR A 88 3.62 0.94 8.56
N PHE A 89 3.32 2.07 7.93
CA PHE A 89 4.26 3.17 7.71
C PHE A 89 4.14 4.15 8.88
N VAL A 90 5.22 4.33 9.62
CA VAL A 90 5.31 5.28 10.72
C VAL A 90 5.91 6.57 10.19
N VAL A 91 5.14 7.64 10.27
CA VAL A 91 5.49 8.97 9.80
C VAL A 91 5.83 9.84 10.99
N LYS A 92 6.92 10.61 10.90
CA LYS A 92 7.28 11.66 11.85
C LYS A 92 7.81 12.85 11.05
N ASP A 93 7.39 14.06 11.44
CA ASP A 93 7.79 15.30 10.76
C ASP A 93 7.50 15.27 9.24
N GLY A 94 6.40 14.61 8.85
CA GLY A 94 5.96 14.46 7.46
C GLY A 94 6.65 13.37 6.64
N LEU A 95 7.66 12.70 7.19
CA LEU A 95 8.45 11.67 6.50
C LEU A 95 8.28 10.29 7.15
N VAL A 96 8.31 9.24 6.33
CA VAL A 96 8.32 7.85 6.81
C VAL A 96 9.65 7.56 7.49
N VAL A 97 9.61 7.30 8.80
CA VAL A 97 10.79 6.99 9.62
C VAL A 97 10.94 5.49 9.92
N GLU A 98 9.86 4.73 9.80
CA GLU A 98 9.84 3.29 10.04
C GLU A 98 8.74 2.63 9.19
N VAL A 99 8.98 1.39 8.76
CA VAL A 99 7.98 0.54 8.13
C VAL A 99 7.99 -0.80 8.85
N THR A 100 6.84 -1.20 9.38
CA THR A 100 6.68 -2.51 10.01
C THR A 100 5.89 -3.44 9.10
N TYR A 101 6.15 -4.73 9.29
CA TYR A 101 5.42 -5.81 8.63
C TYR A 101 4.92 -6.77 9.70
N LEU A 102 3.63 -7.06 9.67
CA LEU A 102 3.02 -8.10 10.47
C LEU A 102 2.36 -9.11 9.55
N ASN A 103 2.50 -10.39 9.88
CA ASN A 103 1.74 -11.46 9.25
C ASN A 103 0.95 -12.19 10.34
N SER A 104 -0.26 -11.70 10.60
CA SER A 104 -1.17 -12.27 11.57
C SER A 104 -2.20 -13.14 10.83
N GLY A 105 -1.84 -14.39 10.58
CA GLY A 105 -2.66 -15.31 9.81
C GLY A 105 -2.06 -16.70 9.70
N ASN A 106 -2.91 -17.70 9.50
CA ASN A 106 -2.55 -19.13 9.46
C ASN A 106 -1.77 -19.53 8.18
N PHE A 107 -0.90 -18.66 7.66
CA PHE A 107 -0.11 -18.89 6.45
C PHE A 107 0.81 -20.11 6.54
N PHE A 108 1.08 -20.59 7.76
CA PHE A 108 1.88 -21.79 8.05
C PHE A 108 1.13 -22.85 8.89
N GLY A 109 -0.19 -22.72 9.08
CA GLY A 109 -0.97 -23.66 9.88
C GLY A 109 -1.87 -24.53 9.01
N VAL A 110 -1.92 -25.83 9.34
CA VAL A 110 -2.74 -26.80 8.60
C VAL A 110 -4.21 -26.48 8.82
N THR A 111 -4.97 -26.29 7.75
CA THR A 111 -6.43 -26.15 7.88
C THR A 111 -7.06 -27.50 8.17
N GLN A 112 -8.19 -27.53 8.91
CA GLN A 112 -8.91 -28.79 9.17
C GLN A 112 -9.29 -29.52 7.87
N ARG A 113 -9.56 -28.76 6.80
CA ARG A 113 -9.85 -29.29 5.45
C ARG A 113 -8.62 -29.96 4.83
N GLU A 114 -7.45 -29.34 4.91
CA GLU A 114 -6.19 -29.94 4.43
C GLU A 114 -5.80 -31.17 5.25
N SER A 115 -5.96 -31.11 6.58
CA SER A 115 -5.75 -32.26 7.47
C SER A 115 -6.70 -33.43 7.13
N ALA A 116 -7.99 -33.14 6.91
CA ALA A 116 -8.99 -34.15 6.57
C ALA A 116 -8.70 -34.83 5.22
N LEU A 117 -8.27 -34.05 4.20
CA LEU A 117 -7.88 -34.59 2.90
C LEU A 117 -6.59 -35.42 2.96
N ALA A 118 -5.62 -35.04 3.80
CA ALA A 118 -4.41 -35.82 3.99
C ALA A 118 -4.67 -37.17 4.70
N LEU A 119 -5.61 -37.20 5.64
CA LEU A 119 -6.02 -38.42 6.35
C LEU A 119 -6.78 -39.42 5.46
N GLN A 120 -7.46 -38.95 4.41
CA GLN A 120 -8.18 -39.80 3.46
C GLN A 120 -7.26 -40.48 2.41
N LYS A 121 -6.01 -40.05 2.29
CA LYS A 121 -5.02 -40.60 1.34
C LYS A 121 -4.09 -41.67 1.94
N LYS A 122 -4.33 -42.06 3.20
CA LYS A 122 -3.70 -43.21 3.86
C LYS A 122 -4.66 -44.40 3.84
#